data_AF-A0A9E5UPE3-F1
#
_entry.id   AF-A0A9E5UPE3-F1
#
_cell.length_a   1.000
_cell.length_b   1.000
_cell.length_c   1.000
_cell.angle_alpha   90.00
_cell.angle_beta   90.00
_cell.angle_gamma   90.00
#
_symmetry.space_group_name_H-M   'P 1'
#
loop_
_entity.id
_entity.type
_entity.pdbx_description
1 polymer ?
#
loop_
_entity_poly.entity_id
_entity_poly.type
_entity_poly.pdbx_seq_one_letter_code
_entity_poly.pdbx_strand_id
1 'polypeptide(L)'
;MLRAEDVVIDLGCGPLPFGLALMAYQSWRDRGLGALHYLGVDHAPAMLRKAKAIATDLQALYPHSRFTFCRQWRDVSLSSDSGRLILNCAHILHNASVNVQALWPYCSVC
;
A
#
# COMPACT_ATOMS: atom_id res chain seq x y z
N MET A 1 4.98 12.86 7.67
CA MET A 1 3.94 12.15 8.46
C MET A 1 2.82 11.79 7.51
N LEU A 2 2.28 10.57 7.57
CA LEU A 2 1.10 10.19 6.78
C LEU A 2 -0.12 10.92 7.35
N ARG A 3 -0.94 11.44 6.45
CA ARG A 3 -2.24 12.01 6.78
C ARG A 3 -3.33 10.97 6.51
N ALA A 4 -4.51 11.16 7.08
CA ALA A 4 -5.63 10.21 6.93
C ALA A 4 -6.06 10.07 5.46
N GLU A 5 -5.87 11.10 4.66
CA GLU A 5 -6.16 11.12 3.23
C GLU A 5 -5.06 10.49 2.35
N ASP A 6 -3.85 10.26 2.90
CA ASP A 6 -2.74 9.72 2.11
C ASP A 6 -2.94 8.23 1.82
N VAL A 7 -2.64 7.81 0.60
CA VAL A 7 -2.74 6.42 0.16
C VAL A 7 -1.37 5.84 -0.11
N VAL A 8 -1.04 4.75 0.57
CA VAL A 8 0.18 3.97 0.36
C VAL A 8 -0.11 2.86 -0.62
N ILE A 9 0.55 2.89 -1.77
CA ILE A 9 0.42 1.92 -2.85
C ILE A 9 1.65 1.03 -2.84
N ASP A 10 1.49 -0.28 -2.73
CA ASP A 10 2.58 -1.25 -2.69
C ASP A 10 2.48 -2.24 -3.86
N LEU A 11 3.42 -2.13 -4.81
CA LEU A 11 3.45 -2.96 -6.00
C LEU A 11 4.34 -4.20 -5.80
N GLY A 12 3.74 -5.38 -5.92
CA GLY A 12 4.32 -6.64 -5.45
C GLY A 12 4.22 -6.75 -3.94
N CYS A 13 3.04 -6.47 -3.38
CA CYS A 13 2.85 -6.35 -1.94
C CYS A 13 3.06 -7.66 -1.16
N GLY A 14 3.17 -8.81 -1.84
CA GLY A 14 3.35 -10.11 -1.20
C GLY A 14 2.29 -10.36 -0.11
N PRO A 15 2.68 -10.93 1.05
CA PRO A 15 1.79 -11.11 2.19
C PRO A 15 1.79 -9.90 3.15
N LEU A 16 1.86 -8.65 2.65
CA LEU A 16 1.84 -7.41 3.45
C LEU A 16 3.08 -7.09 4.34
N PRO A 17 4.33 -7.51 4.01
CA PRO A 17 5.48 -7.24 4.89
C PRO A 17 5.79 -5.74 5.03
N PHE A 18 5.71 -4.98 3.93
CA PHE A 18 5.95 -3.54 3.95
C PHE A 18 4.87 -2.78 4.71
N GLY A 19 3.59 -3.13 4.52
CA GLY A 19 2.48 -2.54 5.26
C GLY A 19 2.66 -2.73 6.78
N LEU A 20 3.03 -3.94 7.21
CA LEU A 20 3.34 -4.23 8.61
C LEU A 20 4.51 -3.40 9.15
N ALA A 21 5.61 -3.32 8.39
CA ALA A 21 6.78 -2.54 8.79
C ALA A 21 6.45 -1.05 8.93
N LEU A 22 5.65 -0.51 8.00
CA LEU A 22 5.20 0.87 8.03
C LEU A 22 4.32 1.16 9.24
N MET A 23 3.39 0.27 9.57
CA MET A 23 2.55 0.39 10.77
C MET A 23 3.39 0.33 12.04
N ALA A 24 4.30 -0.65 12.16
CA ALA A 24 5.21 -0.77 13.30
C ALA A 24 6.06 0.50 13.47
N TYR A 25 6.57 1.07 12.38
CA TYR A 25 7.33 2.31 12.40
C TYR A 25 6.51 3.51 12.89
N GLN A 26 5.25 3.64 12.46
CA GLN A 26 4.35 4.70 12.91
C GLN A 26 4.03 4.58 14.41
N SER A 27 3.74 3.36 14.87
CA SER A 27 3.54 3.07 16.30
C SER A 27 4.77 3.44 17.13
N TRP A 28 5.97 3.03 16.69
CA TRP A 28 7.21 3.27 17.42
C TRP A 28 7.53 4.76 17.58
N ARG A 29 7.15 5.60 16.61
CA ARG A 29 7.38 7.04 16.66
C ARG A 29 6.37 7.81 17.52
N ASP A 30 5.45 7.11 18.18
CA ASP A 30 4.32 7.68 18.94
C ASP A 30 3.48 8.68 18.12
N ARG A 31 3.41 8.44 16.80
CA ARG A 31 2.68 9.31 15.87
C ARG A 31 1.22 8.89 15.70
N GLY A 32 0.77 7.98 16.56
CA GLY A 32 -0.45 7.19 16.39
C GLY A 32 -0.37 6.28 15.17
N LEU A 33 -1.15 5.20 15.18
CA LEU A 33 -1.53 4.56 13.92
C LEU A 33 -2.68 5.38 13.34
N GLY A 34 -2.31 6.54 12.77
CA GLY A 34 -3.25 7.32 11.97
C GLY A 34 -3.89 6.43 10.91
N ALA A 35 -5.13 6.75 10.53
CA ALA A 35 -5.91 6.03 9.52
C ALA A 35 -5.04 5.71 8.28
N LEU A 36 -4.47 4.50 8.22
CA LEU A 36 -3.59 4.10 7.12
C LEU A 36 -4.47 3.64 5.97
N HIS A 37 -4.42 4.32 4.84
CA HIS A 37 -5.00 3.79 3.60
C HIS A 37 -3.93 3.05 2.81
N TYR A 38 -3.96 1.72 2.87
CA TYR A 38 -3.01 0.86 2.19
C TYR A 38 -3.68 0.16 1.00
N LEU A 39 -3.03 0.22 -0.16
CA LEU A 39 -3.41 -0.47 -1.38
C LEU A 39 -2.28 -1.40 -1.82
N GLY A 40 -2.50 -2.71 -1.69
CA GLY A 40 -1.56 -3.73 -2.16
C GLY A 40 -1.92 -4.24 -3.55
N VAL A 41 -0.94 -4.32 -4.45
CA VAL A 41 -1.08 -4.95 -5.75
C VAL A 41 -0.14 -6.14 -5.84
N ASP A 42 -0.67 -7.33 -6.16
CA ASP A 42 0.16 -8.52 -6.38
C ASP A 42 -0.52 -9.47 -7.38
N HIS A 43 0.25 -9.98 -8.34
CA HIS A 43 -0.28 -10.88 -9.36
C HIS A 43 -0.59 -12.29 -8.81
N ALA A 44 0.06 -12.70 -7.72
CA ALA A 44 -0.06 -14.02 -7.12
C ALA A 44 -1.28 -14.09 -6.18
N PRO A 45 -2.34 -14.86 -6.54
CA PRO A 45 -3.55 -14.92 -5.70
C PRO A 45 -3.30 -15.48 -4.31
N ALA A 46 -2.30 -16.35 -4.15
CA ALA A 46 -1.90 -16.88 -2.85
C ALA A 46 -1.33 -15.80 -1.92
N MET A 47 -0.60 -14.83 -2.45
CA MET A 47 -0.07 -13.70 -1.69
C MET A 47 -1.21 -12.77 -1.26
N LEU A 48 -2.11 -12.42 -2.18
CA LEU A 48 -3.28 -11.61 -1.86
C LEU A 48 -4.18 -12.25 -0.81
N ARG A 49 -4.38 -13.57 -0.81
CA ARG A 49 -5.13 -14.26 0.24
C ARG A 49 -4.48 -14.10 1.62
N LYS A 50 -3.15 -14.25 1.70
CA LYS A 50 -2.41 -14.06 2.95
C LYS A 50 -2.45 -12.61 3.42
N ALA A 51 -2.23 -11.66 2.51
CA ALA A 51 -2.28 -10.23 2.80
C ALA A 51 -3.67 -9.81 3.32
N LYS A 52 -4.75 -10.31 2.72
CA LYS A 52 -6.13 -10.06 3.19
C LYS A 52 -6.39 -10.63 4.58
N ALA A 53 -5.91 -11.85 4.87
CA ALA A 53 -6.06 -12.44 6.20
C ALA A 53 -5.36 -11.58 7.27
N ILE A 54 -4.10 -11.19 7.03
CA ILE A 54 -3.35 -10.31 7.92
C ILE A 54 -4.05 -8.95 8.05
N ALA A 55 -4.54 -8.38 6.96
CA ALA A 55 -5.25 -7.11 6.98
C ALA A 55 -6.55 -7.16 7.79
N THR A 56 -7.28 -8.28 7.78
CA THR A 56 -8.45 -8.46 8.65
C THR A 56 -8.08 -8.36 10.13
N ASP A 57 -7.00 -9.04 10.53
CA ASP A 57 -6.51 -8.99 11.91
C ASP A 57 -6.05 -7.57 12.29
N LEU A 58 -5.35 -6.88 11.38
CA LEU A 58 -4.93 -5.49 11.56
C LEU A 58 -6.12 -4.52 11.62
N GLN A 59 -7.16 -4.73 10.82
CA GLN A 59 -8.36 -3.89 10.82
C GLN A 59 -9.07 -3.93 12.18
N ALA A 60 -9.06 -5.07 12.86
CA ALA A 60 -9.62 -5.20 14.20
C ALA A 60 -8.83 -4.39 15.24
N LEU A 61 -7.51 -4.30 15.09
CA LEU A 61 -6.62 -3.51 15.97
C LEU A 61 -6.62 -2.02 15.62
N TYR A 62 -6.82 -1.69 14.35
CA TYR A 62 -6.69 -0.35 13.80
C TYR A 62 -7.91 0.00 12.95
N PRO A 63 -9.08 0.25 13.60
CA PRO A 63 -10.38 0.34 12.91
C PRO A 63 -10.48 1.52 11.94
N HIS A 64 -9.62 2.53 12.06
CA HIS A 64 -9.58 3.67 11.16
C HIS A 64 -8.67 3.46 9.95
N SER A 65 -7.89 2.38 9.91
CA SER A 65 -7.11 2.03 8.73
C SER A 65 -8.03 1.40 7.67
N ARG A 66 -7.58 1.39 6.42
CA ARG A 66 -8.26 0.76 5.30
C ARG A 66 -7.25 0.00 4.46
N PHE A 67 -7.54 -1.26 4.19
CA PHE A 67 -6.70 -2.11 3.36
C PHE A 67 -7.47 -2.54 2.11
N THR A 68 -6.90 -2.25 0.94
CA THR A 68 -7.45 -2.64 -0.37
C THR A 68 -6.42 -3.47 -1.11
N PHE A 69 -6.89 -4.49 -1.84
CA PHE A 69 -6.00 -5.42 -2.54
C PHE A 69 -6.49 -5.69 -3.95
N CYS A 70 -5.61 -5.47 -4.93
CA CYS A 70 -5.88 -5.65 -6.34
C CYS A 70 -4.90 -6.67 -6.94
N ARG A 71 -5.32 -7.40 -7.99
CA ARG A 71 -4.45 -8.37 -8.68
C ARG A 71 -3.50 -7.72 -9.68
N GLN A 72 -3.83 -6.51 -10.11
CA GLN A 72 -3.17 -5.81 -11.20
C GLN A 72 -3.46 -4.32 -11.06
N TRP A 73 -2.54 -3.50 -11.57
CA TRP A 73 -2.61 -2.05 -11.45
C TRP A 73 -3.89 -1.45 -12.05
N ARG A 74 -4.37 -2.00 -13.18
CA ARG A 74 -5.60 -1.50 -13.84
C ARG A 74 -6.88 -1.65 -13.01
N ASP A 75 -6.86 -2.46 -11.95
CA ASP A 75 -8.00 -2.63 -11.05
C ASP A 75 -7.95 -1.61 -9.89
N VAL A 76 -6.95 -0.73 -9.86
CA VAL A 76 -6.79 0.29 -8.83
C VAL A 76 -7.72 1.47 -9.14
N SER A 77 -8.67 1.69 -8.24
CA SER A 77 -9.54 2.87 -8.25
C SER A 77 -9.16 3.77 -7.09
N LEU A 78 -8.62 4.95 -7.39
CA LEU A 78 -8.31 5.98 -6.41
C LEU A 78 -9.44 7.01 -6.38
N SER A 79 -9.80 7.50 -5.20
CA SER A 79 -10.74 8.62 -5.06
C SER A 79 -10.05 9.91 -5.53
N SER A 80 -10.80 10.82 -6.16
CA SER A 80 -10.35 12.19 -6.44
C SER A 80 -9.95 12.96 -5.18
N ASP A 81 -10.48 12.54 -4.03
CA ASP A 81 -10.23 13.16 -2.72
C ASP A 81 -9.04 12.55 -1.99
N SER A 82 -8.30 11.65 -2.65
CA SER A 82 -7.07 11.09 -2.08
C SER A 82 -6.04 12.21 -1.94
N GLY A 83 -5.35 12.26 -0.79
CA GLY A 83 -4.27 13.19 -0.54
C GLY A 83 -3.01 12.82 -1.32
N ARG A 84 -1.90 12.55 -0.64
CA ARG A 84 -0.68 12.12 -1.32
C ARG A 84 -0.73 10.64 -1.64
N LEU A 85 -0.18 10.28 -2.79
CA LEU A 85 0.06 8.91 -3.18
C LEU A 85 1.52 8.57 -2.88
N ILE A 86 1.73 7.51 -2.09
CA ILE A 86 3.07 7.05 -1.70
C ILE A 86 3.28 5.68 -2.29
N LEU A 87 4.17 5.59 -3.26
CA LEU A 87 4.36 4.40 -4.05
C LEU A 87 5.60 3.61 -3.61
N ASN A 88 5.40 2.37 -3.18
CA ASN A 88 6.46 1.38 -3.01
C ASN A 88 6.53 0.50 -4.28
N CYS A 89 7.68 0.54 -4.96
CA CYS A 89 7.98 -0.26 -6.14
C CYS A 89 9.16 -1.23 -5.94
N ALA A 90 9.57 -1.50 -4.70
CA ALA A 90 10.77 -2.27 -4.41
C ALA A 90 10.81 -3.63 -5.14
N HIS A 91 9.66 -4.31 -5.23
CA HIS A 91 9.54 -5.60 -5.92
C HIS A 91 9.58 -5.51 -7.45
N ILE A 92 9.18 -4.37 -8.01
CA ILE A 92 9.21 -4.13 -9.47
C ILE A 92 10.65 -3.81 -9.93
N LEU A 93 11.38 -3.02 -9.15
CA LEU A 93 12.75 -2.62 -9.48
C LEU A 93 13.74 -3.80 -9.42
N HIS A 94 13.46 -4.81 -8.60
CA HIS A 94 14.29 -6.03 -8.52
C HIS A 94 14.10 -7.01 -9.69
N ASN A 95 13.00 -6.93 -10.44
CA ASN A 95 12.63 -7.91 -11.48
C ASN A 95 12.52 -7.28 -12.88
N ALA A 96 13.20 -6.16 -13.12
CA ALA A 96 12.91 -5.24 -14.22
C ALA A 96 12.66 -5.88 -15.60
N SER A 97 11.37 -5.96 -15.94
CA SER A 97 10.81 -5.77 -17.28
C SER A 97 9.69 -4.71 -17.27
N VAL A 98 9.61 -3.87 -16.22
CA VAL A 98 8.55 -2.86 -16.09
C VAL A 98 9.10 -1.50 -16.48
N ASN A 99 8.46 -0.87 -17.47
CA ASN A 99 8.78 0.49 -17.88
C ASN A 99 8.29 1.47 -16.82
N VAL A 100 9.20 1.93 -15.96
CA VAL A 100 8.97 2.94 -14.93
C VAL A 100 8.40 4.25 -15.51
N GLN A 101 8.61 4.54 -16.80
CA GLN A 101 8.02 5.71 -17.47
C GLN A 101 6.49 5.65 -17.53
N ALA A 102 5.87 4.47 -17.50
CA ALA A 102 4.41 4.34 -17.43
C ALA A 102 3.82 4.72 -16.07
N LEU A 103 4.65 4.79 -15.03
CA LEU A 103 4.26 5.23 -13.68
C LEU A 103 4.49 6.74 -13.48
N TRP A 104 5.25 7.38 -14.37
CA TRP A 104 5.62 8.79 -14.31
C TRP A 104 4.43 9.78 -14.21
N PRO A 105 3.26 9.55 -14.86
CA PRO A 105 2.12 10.44 -14.70
C PRO A 105 1.54 10.49 -13.27
N TYR A 106 1.86 9.50 -12.43
CA TYR A 106 1.34 9.34 -11.07
C TYR A 106 2.41 9.57 -9.98
N CYS A 107 3.68 9.64 -10.38
CA CYS A 107 4.79 10.01 -9.51
C CYS A 107 5.02 11.52 -9.64
N SER A 108 4.21 12.34 -8.97
CA SER A 108 4.60 13.72 -8.72
C SER A 108 5.81 13.71 -7.79
N VAL A 109 6.96 14.10 -8.34
CA VAL A 109 8.20 14.39 -7.62
C VAL A 109 7.86 15.41 -6.53
N CYS A 110 7.98 15.00 -5.26
CA CYS A 110 8.13 15.92 -4.14
C CYS A 110 9.59 16.36 -4.05
#